data_AF-A0A948U626-F1
#
_entry.id   AF-A0A948U626-F1
#
_cell.length_a   1.000
_cell.length_b   1.000
_cell.length_c   1.000
_cell.angle_alpha   90.00
_cell.angle_beta   90.00
_cell.angle_gamma   90.00
#
_symmetry.space_group_name_H-M   'P 1'
#
loop_
_entity.id
_entity.type
_entity.pdbx_description
1 polymer ?
#
loop_
_entity_poly.entity_id
_entity_poly.type
_entity_poly.pdbx_seq_one_letter_code
_entity_poly.pdbx_strand_id
1 'polypeptide(L)' 'MDINDLRSIFTLLVFSAFIGIVVWAYSSKRKQAFDEAARLAVDDDEPAVKRDDAGQQQN' A
#
# COMPACT_ATOMS: atom_id res chain seq x y z
N MET A 1 -1.44 45.05 4.99
CA MET A 1 -0.94 43.81 4.40
C MET A 1 -0.57 44.14 2.97
N ASP A 2 0.70 44.45 2.79
CA ASP A 2 1.25 44.99 1.55
C ASP A 2 1.40 43.91 0.49
N ILE A 3 1.72 44.31 -0.75
CA ILE A 3 2.00 43.40 -1.86
C ILE A 3 3.11 42.39 -1.55
N ASN A 4 4.00 42.76 -0.63
CA ASN A 4 5.07 41.89 -0.15
C ASN A 4 4.56 40.75 0.73
N ASP A 5 3.56 41.02 1.59
CA ASP A 5 2.93 40.00 2.44
C ASP A 5 2.15 38.99 1.59
N LEU A 6 1.44 39.50 0.57
CA LEU A 6 0.71 38.68 -0.41
C LEU A 6 1.64 37.70 -1.16
N ARG A 7 2.79 38.19 -1.64
CA ARG A 7 3.77 37.34 -2.33
C ARG A 7 4.41 36.33 -1.37
N SER A 8 4.77 36.76 -0.17
CA SER A 8 5.35 35.89 0.86
C SER A 8 4.40 34.76 1.26
N ILE A 9 3.13 35.09 1.55
CA ILE A 9 2.07 34.13 1.89
C ILE A 9 1.82 33.17 0.73
N PHE A 10 1.77 33.66 -0.51
CA PHE A 10 1.54 32.82 -1.67
C PHE A 10 2.64 31.78 -1.86
N THR A 11 3.91 32.20 -1.78
CA THR A 11 5.05 31.26 -1.83
C THR A 11 5.00 30.23 -0.70
N LEU A 12 4.65 30.66 0.51
CA LEU A 12 4.51 29.76 1.66
C LEU A 12 3.36 28.77 1.49
N LEU A 13 2.22 29.23 0.96
CA LEU A 13 1.04 28.41 0.66
C LEU A 13 1.36 27.33 -0.37
N VAL A 14 2.00 27.70 -1.47
CA VAL A 14 2.38 26.77 -2.54
C VAL A 14 3.39 25.74 -2.00
N PHE A 15 4.38 26.18 -1.22
CA PHE A 15 5.36 25.30 -0.59
C PHE A 15 4.71 24.32 0.41
N SER A 16 3.79 24.82 1.24
CA SER A 16 3.06 24.00 2.21
C SER A 16 2.12 23.01 1.53
N ALA A 17 1.41 23.43 0.48
CA ALA A 17 0.55 22.57 -0.33
C ALA A 17 1.36 21.47 -1.02
N PHE A 18 2.55 21.79 -1.55
CA PHE A 18 3.45 20.81 -2.14
C PHE A 18 3.86 19.73 -1.14
N ILE A 19 4.31 20.12 0.05
CA ILE A 19 4.67 19.18 1.12
C ILE A 19 3.45 18.35 1.54
N GLY A 20 2.29 18.98 1.69
CA GLY A 20 1.05 18.29 2.05
C GLY A 20 0.67 17.19 1.05
N ILE A 21 0.74 17.49 -0.26
CA ILE A 21 0.45 16.51 -1.32
C ILE A 21 1.50 15.40 -1.33
N VAL A 22 2.78 15.72 -1.16
CA VAL A 22 3.86 14.72 -1.14
C VAL A 22 3.70 13.76 0.05
N VAL A 23 3.43 14.28 1.26
CA VAL A 23 3.19 13.47 2.46
C VAL A 23 1.92 12.63 2.29
N TRP A 24 0.85 13.21 1.78
CA TRP A 24 -0.40 12.49 1.51
C TRP A 24 -0.20 11.39 0.47
N ALA A 25 0.50 11.66 -0.62
CA ALA A 25 0.80 10.67 -1.65
C ALA A 25 1.70 9.54 -1.13
N TYR A 26 2.70 9.86 -0.30
CA TYR A 26 3.53 8.83 0.33
C TYR A 26 2.77 8.00 1.38
N SER A 27 1.83 8.62 2.10
CA SER A 27 1.00 7.95 3.09
C SER A 27 -0.14 7.15 2.45
N SER A 28 -0.66 7.58 1.30
CA SER A 28 -1.81 6.97 0.62
C SER A 28 -1.40 5.76 -0.23
N LYS A 29 -0.16 5.70 -0.74
CA LYS A 29 0.16 4.76 -1.83
C LYS A 29 0.67 3.37 -1.43
N ARG A 30 0.86 3.01 -0.15
CA ARG A 30 1.50 1.69 0.11
C ARG A 30 1.24 0.89 1.36
N LYS A 31 0.52 1.36 2.37
CA LYS A 31 0.31 0.52 3.57
C LYS A 31 -0.97 -0.30 3.55
N GLN A 32 -2.10 0.20 3.05
CA GLN A 32 -3.36 -0.55 3.12
C GLN A 32 -3.50 -1.64 2.06
N ALA A 33 -3.16 -1.37 0.80
CA ALA A 33 -3.35 -2.36 -0.28
C ALA A 33 -2.32 -3.50 -0.28
N PHE A 34 -1.16 -3.32 0.37
CA PHE A 34 -0.13 -4.34 0.45
C PHE A 34 -0.26 -5.25 1.67
N ASP A 35 -0.78 -4.74 2.79
CA ASP A 35 -0.98 -5.56 4.00
C ASP A 35 -2.09 -6.61 3.80
N GLU A 36 -3.09 -6.29 2.99
CA GLU A 36 -4.17 -7.20 2.61
C GLU A 36 -3.74 -8.20 1.52
N ALA A 37 -3.01 -7.76 0.49
CA ALA A 37 -2.50 -8.64 -0.56
C ALA A 37 -1.36 -9.57 -0.09
N ALA A 38 -0.58 -9.16 0.91
CA ALA A 38 0.47 -9.99 1.50
C ALA A 38 -0.10 -11.15 2.33
N ARG A 39 -1.28 -10.97 2.95
CA ARG A 39 -1.99 -12.07 3.62
C ARG A 39 -2.55 -13.09 2.63
N LEU A 40 -2.99 -12.64 1.45
CA LEU A 40 -3.51 -13.54 0.42
C LEU A 40 -2.41 -14.38 -0.25
N ALA A 41 -1.21 -13.82 -0.45
CA ALA A 41 -0.08 -14.53 -1.05
C ALA A 41 0.56 -15.58 -0.11
N VAL A 42 0.23 -15.58 1.19
CA VAL A 42 0.76 -16.53 2.18
C VAL A 42 -0.21 -17.70 2.42
N ASP A 43 -1.50 -17.56 2.12
CA ASP A 43 -2.49 -18.64 2.25
C ASP A 43 -2.62 -19.52 0.99
N ASP A 44 -2.04 -19.13 -0.15
CA ASP A 44 -2.07 -19.92 -1.40
C ASP A 44 -0.87 -20.89 -1.55
N ASP A 45 0.07 -20.85 -0.59
CA ASP A 45 1.20 -21.78 -0.44
C ASP A 45 0.90 -22.86 0.61
N GLU A 46 -0.37 -23.26 0.75
CA GLU A 46 -0.68 -24.59 1.28
C GLU A 46 -0.44 -25.61 0.16
N PRO A 47 0.67 -26.37 0.16
CA PRO A 47 0.79 -27.49 -0.74
C PRO A 47 -0.33 -28.47 -0.39
N ALA A 48 -1.34 -28.54 -1.25
CA ALA A 48 -2.25 -29.67 -1.33
C ALA A 48 -1.48 -30.93 -1.78
N VAL A 49 -0.42 -31.29 -1.05
CA VAL A 49 0.20 -32.60 -1.10
C VAL A 49 -0.70 -33.51 -0.28
N LYS A 50 -1.75 -33.98 -0.94
CA LYS A 50 -2.30 -35.31 -0.69
C LYS A 50 -2.10 -36.11 -1.96
N ARG A 51 -0.88 -36.60 -2.14
CA ARG A 51 -0.52 -37.63 -3.11
C ARG A 51 -0.15 -38.87 -2.31
N ASP A 52 -1.20 -39.58 -1.90
CA ASP A 52 -1.09 -40.93 -1.39
C ASP A 52 -2.38 -41.62 -1.87
N ASP A 53 -2.39 -42.19 -3.08
CA ASP A 53 -2.03 -43.59 -3.32
C ASP A 53 -2.77 -44.60 -2.41
N ALA A 54 -4.11 -44.61 -2.50
CA ALA A 54 -4.90 -45.71 -1.93
C ALA A 54 -6.09 -46.13 -2.81
N GLY A 55 -5.94 -46.03 -4.13
CA GLY A 55 -6.53 -47.04 -5.00
C GLY A 55 -5.58 -48.25 -5.01
N GLN A 56 -6.10 -49.46 -4.83
CA GLN A 56 -5.40 -50.73 -5.10
C GLN A 56 -4.52 -51.33 -3.99
N GLN A 57 -5.10 -51.77 -2.88
CA GLN A 57 -4.75 -53.10 -2.35
C GLN A 57 -5.82 -53.59 -1.37
N GLN A 58 -6.06 -54.92 -1.36
CA GLN A 58 -6.96 -55.68 -0.48
C GLN A 58 -8.40 -55.80 -1.03
N ASN A 59 -8.64 -56.64 -2.04
CA ASN A 59 -8.87 -58.11 -1.92
C ASN A 59 -9.89 -58.44 -0.83
#